data_AF-A0A961T1W4-F1
#
_entry.id   AF-A0A961T1W4-F1
#
_cell.length_a   1.000
_cell.length_b   1.000
_cell.length_c   1.000
_cell.angle_alpha   90.00
_cell.angle_beta   90.00
_cell.angle_gamma   90.00
#
_symmetry.space_group_name_H-M   'P 1'
#
loop_
_entity.id
_entity.type
_entity.pdbx_description
1 polymer ?
#
loop_
_entity_poly.entity_id
_entity_poly.type
_entity_poly.pdbx_seq_one_letter_code
_entity_poly.pdbx_strand_id
1 'polypeptide(L)'
;IYYRQYLQLMEHWRKVLPNPMHEVFYEDLVANTELNARAMIDYLGLEWEDGVMDRTGSQRSVKTLSQWQVRQPVYQTSRGKWRQYEKHLAPLIEALGPNVAAYEAELEALATRDAAE
;
A
#
# COMPACT_ATOMS: atom_id res chain seq x y z
N ILE A 1 10.18 -18.71 1.33
CA ILE A 1 9.50 -17.76 0.43
C ILE A 1 9.96 -16.35 0.75
N TYR A 2 10.36 -15.59 -0.28
CA TYR A 2 10.88 -14.22 -0.15
C TYR A 2 9.97 -13.31 0.68
N TYR A 3 8.66 -13.32 0.42
CA TYR A 3 7.72 -12.44 1.13
C TYR A 3 7.68 -12.67 2.65
N ARG A 4 7.83 -13.92 3.14
CA ARG A 4 7.91 -14.18 4.59
C ARG A 4 9.19 -13.62 5.21
N GLN A 5 10.29 -13.64 4.46
CA GLN A 5 11.55 -13.03 4.90
C GLN A 5 11.42 -11.51 4.96
N TYR A 6 10.73 -10.91 3.99
CA TYR A 6 10.37 -9.49 4.04
C TYR A 6 9.56 -9.15 5.31
N LEU A 7 8.52 -9.90 5.64
CA LEU A 7 7.72 -9.66 6.84
C LEU A 7 8.55 -9.79 8.13
N GLN A 8 9.43 -10.79 8.20
CA GLN A 8 10.36 -10.95 9.32
C GLN A 8 11.34 -9.78 9.44
N LEU A 9 11.82 -9.25 8.30
CA LEU A 9 12.71 -8.09 8.27
C LEU A 9 12.00 -6.81 8.71
N MET A 10 10.76 -6.58 8.26
CA MET A 10 9.95 -5.45 8.72
C MET A 10 9.72 -5.51 10.23
N GLU A 11 9.37 -6.69 10.74
CA GLU A 11 9.18 -6.91 12.18
C GLU A 11 10.46 -6.69 13.00
N HIS A 12 11.60 -7.04 12.44
CA HIS A 12 12.90 -6.71 13.04
C HIS A 12 13.12 -5.19 13.06
N TRP A 13 12.91 -4.49 11.94
CA TRP A 13 13.08 -3.04 11.85
C TRP A 13 12.18 -2.27 12.81
N ARG A 14 10.93 -2.71 13.02
CA ARG A 14 10.02 -2.12 14.03
C ARG A 14 10.59 -2.17 15.45
N LYS A 15 11.43 -3.17 15.73
CA LYS A 15 12.03 -3.38 17.05
C LYS A 15 13.35 -2.64 17.24
N VAL A 16 14.15 -2.51 16.18
CA VAL A 16 15.55 -2.03 16.29
C VAL A 16 15.77 -0.61 15.82
N LEU A 17 14.90 -0.08 14.95
CA LEU A 17 15.08 1.28 14.48
C LEU A 17 14.66 2.26 15.59
N PRO A 18 15.49 3.27 15.88
CA PRO A 18 15.19 4.25 16.93
C PRO A 18 14.09 5.22 16.53
N ASN A 19 13.88 5.39 15.21
CA ASN A 19 12.86 6.27 14.66
C ASN A 19 11.60 5.47 14.37
N PRO A 20 10.41 6.06 14.57
CA PRO A 20 9.17 5.44 14.11
C PRO A 20 9.23 5.19 12.60
N MET A 21 8.37 4.32 12.11
CA MET A 21 8.15 4.09 10.69
C MET A 21 6.72 4.44 10.34
N HIS A 22 6.54 5.15 9.22
CA HIS A 22 5.23 5.37 8.63
C HIS A 22 4.98 4.27 7.60
N GLU A 23 4.08 3.36 7.94
CA GLU A 23 3.68 2.25 7.07
C GLU A 23 2.39 2.62 6.34
N VAL A 24 2.37 2.39 5.03
CA VAL A 24 1.24 2.75 4.16
C VAL A 24 0.63 1.48 3.61
N PHE A 25 -0.63 1.23 3.91
CA PHE A 25 -1.38 0.12 3.33
C PHE A 25 -1.87 0.49 1.94
N TYR A 26 -1.53 -0.32 0.93
CA TYR A 26 -1.75 0.03 -0.47
C TYR A 26 -3.23 0.24 -0.80
N GLU A 27 -4.10 -0.65 -0.33
CA GLU A 27 -5.54 -0.57 -0.60
C GLU A 27 -6.17 0.67 0.01
N ASP A 28 -5.66 1.12 1.16
CA ASP A 28 -6.09 2.37 1.79
C ASP A 28 -5.57 3.57 1.01
N LEU A 29 -4.29 3.58 0.63
CA LEU A 29 -3.69 4.65 -0.15
C LEU A 29 -4.44 4.93 -1.46
N VAL A 30 -4.89 3.89 -2.17
CA VAL A 30 -5.64 4.06 -3.42
C VAL A 30 -7.12 4.36 -3.20
N ALA A 31 -7.66 4.03 -2.01
CA ALA A 31 -9.03 4.37 -1.63
C ALA A 31 -9.14 5.83 -1.15
N ASN A 32 -8.22 6.22 -0.28
CA ASN A 32 -8.21 7.48 0.47
C ASN A 32 -6.87 8.21 0.25
N THR A 33 -6.56 8.55 -1.00
CA THR A 33 -5.25 9.09 -1.38
C THR A 33 -4.89 10.39 -0.67
N GLU A 34 -5.82 11.34 -0.57
CA GLU A 34 -5.53 12.62 0.08
C GLU A 34 -5.31 12.43 1.59
N LEU A 35 -6.15 11.62 2.25
CA LEU A 35 -6.00 11.30 3.67
C LEU A 35 -4.62 10.71 3.97
N ASN A 36 -4.20 9.71 3.18
CA ASN A 36 -2.90 9.07 3.32
C ASN A 36 -1.74 10.03 2.98
N ALA A 37 -1.90 10.88 1.96
CA ALA A 37 -0.90 11.89 1.61
C ALA A 37 -0.72 12.93 2.72
N ARG A 38 -1.82 13.39 3.34
CA ARG A 38 -1.80 14.30 4.48
C ARG A 38 -1.11 13.67 5.69
N ALA A 39 -1.46 12.43 6.03
CA ALA A 39 -0.83 11.70 7.13
C ALA A 39 0.68 11.51 6.93
N MET A 40 1.11 11.23 5.69
CA MET A 40 2.53 11.12 5.35
C MET A 40 3.28 12.45 5.44
N ILE A 41 2.66 13.55 4.97
CA ILE A 41 3.26 14.90 5.05
C ILE A 41 3.39 15.36 6.51
N ASP A 42 2.34 15.16 7.31
CA ASP A 42 2.35 15.44 8.74
C ASP A 42 3.41 14.61 9.47
N TYR A 43 3.52 13.32 9.14
CA TYR A 43 4.57 12.44 9.68
C TYR A 43 5.99 12.94 9.40
N LEU A 44 6.20 13.60 8.25
CA LEU A 44 7.48 14.21 7.89
C LEU A 44 7.69 15.60 8.53
N GLY A 45 6.68 16.12 9.25
CA GLY A 45 6.71 17.46 9.85
C GLY A 45 6.68 18.59 8.82
N LEU A 46 6.06 18.34 7.66
CA LEU A 46 5.97 19.29 6.55
C LEU A 46 4.59 19.94 6.50
N GLU A 47 4.51 21.15 5.95
CA GLU A 47 3.23 21.82 5.69
C GLU A 47 2.56 21.26 4.43
N TRP A 48 1.23 21.23 4.43
CA TRP A 48 0.46 20.79 3.27
C TRP A 48 0.47 21.84 2.16
N GLU A 49 0.71 21.39 0.93
CA GLU A 49 0.58 22.20 -0.28
C GLU A 49 -0.46 21.57 -1.22
N ASP A 50 -1.38 22.36 -1.76
CA ASP A 50 -2.44 21.85 -2.66
C ASP A 50 -1.88 21.19 -3.93
N GLY A 51 -0.68 21.58 -4.36
CA GLY A 51 0.04 21.00 -5.47
C GLY A 51 0.43 19.52 -5.28
N VAL A 52 0.41 19.00 -4.04
CA VAL A 52 0.70 17.58 -3.74
C VAL A 52 -0.25 16.64 -4.49
N MET A 53 -1.50 17.07 -4.69
CA MET A 53 -2.51 16.30 -5.40
C MET A 53 -2.52 16.57 -6.91
N ASP A 54 -1.78 17.56 -7.40
CA ASP A 54 -1.68 17.86 -8.82
C ASP A 54 -0.73 16.89 -9.52
N ARG A 55 -1.31 15.94 -10.26
CA ARG A 55 -0.58 14.96 -11.06
C ARG A 55 -0.39 15.37 -12.52
N THR A 56 -0.97 16.50 -12.95
CA THR A 56 -1.04 16.90 -14.36
C THR A 56 0.25 17.54 -14.87
N GLY A 57 1.06 18.14 -13.98
CA GLY A 57 2.26 18.90 -14.34
C GLY A 57 3.57 18.11 -14.43
N SER A 58 3.61 16.82 -14.09
CA SER A 58 4.88 16.08 -13.98
C SER A 58 5.44 15.65 -15.34
N GLN A 59 6.44 16.37 -15.85
CA GLN A 59 7.16 16.02 -17.08
C GLN A 59 8.31 15.02 -16.88
N ARG A 60 8.46 14.47 -15.66
CA ARG A 60 9.59 13.60 -15.32
C ARG A 60 9.51 12.28 -16.09
N SER A 61 10.63 11.88 -16.69
CA SER A 61 10.76 10.54 -17.30
C SER A 61 10.75 9.48 -16.21
N VAL A 62 9.82 8.52 -16.30
CA VAL A 62 9.75 7.34 -15.44
C VAL A 62 10.26 6.16 -16.26
N LYS A 63 11.37 5.54 -15.82
CA LYS A 63 12.03 4.42 -16.51
C LYS A 63 11.85 3.11 -15.76
N THR A 64 10.63 2.84 -15.30
CA THR A 64 10.25 1.63 -14.56
C THR A 64 9.18 0.86 -15.32
N LEU A 65 8.99 -0.41 -14.99
CA LEU A 65 7.91 -1.24 -15.56
C LEU A 65 6.51 -0.68 -15.22
N SER A 66 6.39 0.17 -14.20
CA SER A 66 5.16 0.86 -13.80
C SER A 66 4.92 2.21 -14.51
N GLN A 67 5.76 2.60 -15.49
CA GLN A 67 5.70 3.92 -16.17
C GLN A 67 4.29 4.29 -16.63
N TRP A 68 3.57 3.36 -17.25
CA TRP A 68 2.24 3.63 -17.77
C TRP A 68 1.22 3.82 -16.63
N GLN A 69 1.31 3.01 -15.57
CA GLN A 69 0.40 3.04 -14.42
C GLN A 69 0.54 4.32 -13.60
N VAL A 70 1.78 4.75 -13.35
CA VAL A 70 2.08 5.98 -12.56
C VAL A 70 1.59 7.25 -13.25
N ARG A 71 1.38 7.21 -14.57
CA ARG A 71 0.87 8.34 -15.37
C ARG A 71 -0.66 8.44 -15.41
N GLN A 72 -1.37 7.43 -14.90
CA GLN A 72 -2.83 7.48 -14.81
C GLN A 72 -3.25 8.20 -13.52
N PRO A 73 -4.50 8.71 -13.46
CA PRO A 73 -5.14 9.03 -12.18
C PRO A 73 -5.08 7.83 -11.23
N VAL A 74 -5.12 8.08 -9.91
CA VAL A 74 -5.19 6.98 -8.96
C VAL A 74 -6.48 6.20 -9.21
N TYR A 75 -6.34 4.88 -9.35
CA TYR A 75 -7.44 3.97 -9.63
C TYR A 75 -7.38 2.76 -8.71
N GLN A 76 -8.54 2.20 -8.42
CA GLN A 76 -8.69 1.05 -7.52
C GLN A 76 -8.87 -0.28 -8.26
N THR A 77 -8.92 -0.26 -9.60
CA THR A 77 -9.20 -1.46 -10.42
C THR A 77 -8.17 -2.58 -10.26
N SER A 78 -6.96 -2.28 -9.77
CA SER A 78 -5.94 -3.28 -9.50
C SER A 78 -6.12 -4.03 -8.18
N ARG A 79 -6.96 -3.55 -7.27
CA ARG A 79 -7.28 -4.24 -6.01
C ARG A 79 -7.88 -5.62 -6.31
N GLY A 80 -7.39 -6.65 -5.62
CA GLY A 80 -7.92 -8.01 -5.75
C GLY A 80 -7.75 -8.68 -7.11
N LYS A 81 -7.06 -8.09 -8.10
CA LYS A 81 -6.84 -8.73 -9.42
C LYS A 81 -6.23 -10.13 -9.34
N TRP A 82 -5.41 -10.37 -8.32
CA TRP A 82 -4.81 -11.68 -8.07
C TRP A 82 -5.84 -12.80 -7.87
N ARG A 83 -7.06 -12.47 -7.38
CA ARG A 83 -8.13 -13.45 -7.15
C ARG A 83 -8.56 -14.19 -8.41
N GLN A 84 -8.43 -13.56 -9.58
CA GLN A 84 -8.68 -14.22 -10.87
C GLN A 84 -7.77 -15.43 -11.10
N TYR A 85 -6.62 -15.47 -10.41
CA TYR A 85 -5.62 -16.52 -10.49
C TYR A 85 -5.53 -17.35 -9.21
N GLU A 86 -6.42 -17.14 -8.23
CA GLU A 86 -6.38 -17.77 -6.90
C GLU A 86 -6.24 -19.28 -6.96
N LYS A 87 -6.98 -19.94 -7.88
CA LYS A 87 -6.91 -21.38 -8.12
C LYS A 87 -5.52 -21.89 -8.52
N HIS A 88 -4.67 -21.04 -9.09
CA HIS A 88 -3.30 -21.34 -9.50
C HIS A 88 -2.26 -21.00 -8.42
N LEU A 89 -2.68 -20.29 -7.37
CA LEU A 89 -1.80 -19.80 -6.31
C LEU A 89 -1.87 -20.63 -5.03
N ALA A 90 -2.62 -21.75 -5.00
CA ALA A 90 -2.78 -22.58 -3.83
C ALA A 90 -1.44 -22.94 -3.12
N PRO A 91 -0.37 -23.39 -3.82
CA PRO A 91 0.90 -23.67 -3.15
C PRO A 91 1.55 -22.42 -2.54
N LEU A 92 1.37 -21.26 -3.16
CA LEU A 92 1.88 -19.99 -2.63
C LEU A 92 1.09 -19.56 -1.39
N ILE A 93 -0.24 -19.63 -1.43
CA ILE A 93 -1.13 -19.28 -0.32
C ILE A 93 -0.80 -20.14 0.90
N GLU A 94 -0.69 -21.47 0.72
CA GLU A 94 -0.31 -22.39 1.78
C GLU A 94 1.06 -22.03 2.38
N ALA A 95 2.04 -21.79 1.52
CA ALA A 95 3.39 -21.53 1.98
C ALA A 95 3.57 -20.13 2.60
N LEU A 96 2.71 -19.16 2.27
CA LEU A 96 2.56 -17.87 2.95
C LEU A 96 1.88 -18.01 4.32
N GLY A 97 0.99 -18.99 4.47
CA GLY A 97 0.36 -19.38 5.73
C GLY A 97 -0.44 -18.23 6.37
N PRO A 98 -0.24 -17.94 7.67
CA PRO A 98 -1.07 -16.98 8.40
C PRO A 98 -0.98 -15.54 7.89
N ASN A 99 0.05 -15.23 7.10
CA ASN A 99 0.23 -13.88 6.56
C ASN A 99 -0.87 -13.49 5.56
N VAL A 100 -1.47 -14.48 4.89
CA VAL A 100 -2.62 -14.21 4.00
C VAL A 100 -3.83 -13.80 4.83
N ALA A 101 -4.14 -14.53 5.89
CA ALA A 101 -5.25 -14.21 6.79
C ALA A 101 -5.06 -12.87 7.49
N ALA A 102 -3.82 -12.56 7.93
CA ALA A 102 -3.50 -11.26 8.53
C ALA A 102 -3.77 -10.09 7.55
N TYR A 103 -3.39 -10.26 6.28
CA TYR A 103 -3.64 -9.26 5.24
C TYR A 103 -5.13 -9.06 4.96
N GLU A 104 -5.89 -10.15 4.87
CA GLU A 104 -7.35 -10.08 4.65
C GLU A 104 -8.05 -9.42 5.84
N ALA A 105 -7.62 -9.69 7.08
CA ALA A 105 -8.16 -9.04 8.27
C ALA A 105 -7.90 -7.52 8.28
N GLU A 106 -6.73 -7.08 7.83
CA GLU A 106 -6.42 -5.64 7.68
C GLU A 106 -7.29 -4.99 6.60
N LEU A 107 -7.52 -5.70 5.49
CA LEU A 107 -8.43 -5.27 4.43
C LEU A 107 -9.88 -5.14 4.91
N GLU A 108 -10.37 -6.08 5.72
CA GLU A 108 -11.69 -6.04 6.34
C GLU A 108 -11.83 -4.89 7.35
N ALA A 109 -10.78 -4.63 8.14
CA ALA A 109 -10.76 -3.51 9.08
C ALA A 109 -10.89 -2.17 8.37
N LEU A 110 -10.22 -2.01 7.21
CA LEU A 110 -10.34 -0.83 6.37
C LEU A 110 -11.75 -0.66 5.80
N ALA A 111 -12.35 -1.74 5.29
CA ALA A 111 -13.72 -1.71 4.79
C ALA A 111 -14.72 -1.30 5.89
N THR A 112 -14.45 -1.71 7.14
CA THR A 112 -15.29 -1.33 8.29
C THR A 112 -15.13 0.14 8.67
N ARG A 113 -13.90 0.68 8.62
CA ARG A 113 -13.63 2.11 8.85
C ARG A 113 -14.34 2.97 7.82
N ASP A 114 -14.20 2.63 6.54
CA ASP A 114 -14.80 3.39 5.43
C ASP A 114 -16.36 3.32 5.45
N ALA A 115 -16.95 2.32 6.11
CA ALA A 115 -18.41 2.21 6.28
C ALA A 115 -18.95 2.98 7.50
N ALA A 116 -18.07 3.44 8.40
CA ALA A 116 -18.42 4.18 9.61
C ALA A 116 -18.31 5.70 9.45
N GLU A 117 -17.73 6.17 8.34
CA GLU A 117 -17.66 7.58 7.90
C GLU A 117 -18.80 7.93 6.93
#